data_AF-A0AAV1MWI7-F1
#
_entry.id   AF-A0AAV1MWI7-F1
#
_cell.length_a   1.000
_cell.length_b   1.000
_cell.length_c   1.000
_cell.angle_alpha   90.00
_cell.angle_beta   90.00
_cell.angle_gamma   90.00
#
_symmetry.space_group_name_H-M   'P 1'
#
loop_
_entity.id
_entity.type
_entity.pdbx_description
1 polymer ?
#
loop_
_entity_poly.entity_id
_entity_poly.type
_entity_poly.pdbx_seq_one_letter_code
_entity_poly.pdbx_strand_id
1 'polypeptide(L)'
;MDSADLKNLQTSMAAQVTKIHQHATQLSTVGRGVEELSKRQEDFQASVTSQVNHLAGQLHQVLLRLGTAPPATPPAENPAAAPTGPVAPISLRLAPPEKFSGNSGDCRTFLVQCDLHFKLNPAAFESDQAKVAFIVSHLTGRAAAWATAEWSRDSNI
;
A
#
# COMPACT_ATOMS: atom_id res chain seq x y z
N MET A 1 29.44 -31.33 -60.02
CA MET A 1 28.60 -31.11 -58.83
C MET A 1 28.59 -32.42 -58.07
N ASP A 2 29.30 -32.43 -56.94
CA ASP A 2 29.68 -33.60 -56.18
C ASP A 2 28.54 -34.08 -55.28
N SER A 3 28.37 -35.41 -55.16
CA SER A 3 27.28 -36.04 -54.39
C SER A 3 27.28 -35.65 -52.89
N ALA A 4 28.43 -35.22 -52.38
CA ALA A 4 28.59 -34.75 -51.01
C ALA A 4 27.87 -33.40 -50.75
N ASP A 5 27.90 -32.48 -51.71
CA ASP A 5 27.26 -31.16 -51.58
C ASP A 5 25.74 -31.26 -51.52
N LEU A 6 25.15 -32.17 -52.30
CA LEU A 6 23.70 -32.39 -52.30
C LEU A 6 23.20 -32.93 -50.95
N LYS A 7 23.98 -33.81 -50.32
CA LYS A 7 23.65 -34.37 -48.99
C LYS A 7 23.76 -33.31 -47.90
N ASN A 8 24.82 -32.49 -47.93
CA ASN A 8 24.97 -31.38 -46.99
C ASN A 8 23.82 -30.37 -47.10
N LEU A 9 23.37 -30.07 -48.34
CA LEU A 9 22.22 -29.20 -48.57
C LEU A 9 20.93 -29.81 -48.01
N GLN A 10 20.68 -31.10 -48.24
CA GLN A 10 19.52 -31.79 -47.67
C GLN A 10 19.52 -31.79 -46.13
N THR A 11 20.67 -32.03 -45.50
CA THR A 11 20.80 -32.00 -44.05
C THR A 11 20.56 -30.60 -43.49
N SER A 12 21.06 -29.56 -44.17
CA SER A 12 20.82 -28.16 -43.80
C SER A 12 19.33 -27.78 -43.92
N MET A 13 18.68 -28.17 -45.02
CA MET A 13 17.24 -27.94 -45.20
C MET A 13 16.40 -28.66 -44.15
N ALA A 14 16.74 -29.92 -43.82
CA ALA A 14 16.06 -30.67 -42.77
C ALA A 14 16.19 -29.97 -41.40
N ALA A 15 17.40 -29.51 -41.06
CA ALA A 15 17.64 -28.76 -39.83
C ALA A 15 16.85 -27.42 -39.81
N GLN A 16 16.76 -26.73 -40.94
CA GLN A 16 16.00 -25.49 -41.06
C GLN A 16 14.50 -25.71 -40.87
N VAL A 17 13.94 -26.80 -41.40
CA VAL A 17 12.53 -27.18 -41.20
C VAL A 17 12.23 -27.44 -39.72
N THR A 18 13.10 -28.17 -39.02
CA THR A 18 12.95 -28.42 -37.58
C THR A 18 12.97 -27.10 -36.80
N LYS A 19 13.88 -26.18 -37.16
CA LYS A 19 13.97 -24.86 -36.52
C LYS A 19 12.72 -24.01 -36.74
N ILE A 20 12.17 -24.01 -37.97
CA ILE A 20 10.91 -23.30 -38.28
C ILE A 20 9.75 -23.89 -37.47
N HIS A 21 9.67 -25.22 -37.38
CA HIS A 21 8.65 -25.88 -36.58
C HIS A 21 8.76 -25.47 -35.09
N GLN A 22 9.98 -25.46 -34.55
CA GLN A 22 10.24 -25.01 -33.18
C GLN A 22 9.79 -23.56 -32.96
N HIS A 23 10.09 -22.66 -33.91
CA HIS A 23 9.64 -21.27 -33.83
C HIS A 23 8.11 -21.16 -33.86
N ALA A 24 7.42 -21.95 -34.69
CA ALA A 24 5.96 -21.97 -34.73
C ALA A 24 5.36 -22.42 -33.39
N THR A 25 5.92 -23.46 -32.78
CA THR A 25 5.50 -23.94 -31.44
C THR A 25 5.76 -22.89 -30.36
N GLN A 26 6.89 -22.18 -30.42
CA GLN A 26 7.21 -21.10 -29.49
C GLN A 26 6.21 -19.95 -29.61
N LEU A 27 5.91 -19.50 -30.83
CA LEU A 27 4.97 -18.40 -31.06
C LEU A 27 3.57 -18.74 -30.53
N SER A 28 3.09 -19.98 -30.77
CA SER A 28 1.82 -20.47 -30.22
C SER A 28 1.82 -20.57 -28.68
N THR A 29 2.99 -20.79 -28.08
CA THR A 29 3.12 -20.86 -26.62
C THR A 29 3.08 -19.46 -26.01
N VAL A 30 3.79 -18.51 -26.62
CA VAL A 30 3.75 -17.10 -26.21
C VAL A 30 2.34 -16.51 -26.40
N GLY A 31 1.67 -16.79 -27.52
CA GLY A 31 0.30 -16.33 -27.77
C GLY A 31 -0.69 -16.76 -26.67
N ARG A 32 -0.66 -18.05 -26.29
CA ARG A 32 -1.48 -18.56 -25.18
C ARG A 32 -1.15 -17.89 -23.84
N GLY A 33 0.13 -17.63 -23.57
CA GLY A 33 0.55 -16.94 -22.35
C GLY A 33 0.03 -15.50 -22.26
N VAL A 34 0.01 -14.78 -23.39
CA VAL A 34 -0.53 -13.41 -23.45
C VAL A 34 -2.04 -13.39 -23.24
N GLU A 35 -2.77 -14.33 -23.86
CA GLU A 35 -4.22 -14.49 -23.65
C GLU A 35 -4.55 -14.80 -22.18
N GLU A 36 -3.78 -15.69 -21.54
CA GLU A 36 -3.96 -16.00 -20.12
C GLU A 36 -3.69 -14.79 -19.23
N LEU A 37 -2.63 -14.02 -19.52
CA LEU A 37 -2.32 -12.80 -18.78
C LEU A 37 -3.42 -11.75 -18.95
N SER A 38 -3.95 -11.58 -20.16
CA SER A 38 -5.07 -10.68 -20.45
C SER A 38 -6.30 -11.06 -19.63
N LYS A 39 -6.65 -12.35 -19.62
CA LYS A 39 -7.77 -12.85 -18.81
C LYS A 39 -7.57 -12.61 -17.32
N ARG A 40 -6.37 -12.89 -16.80
CA ARG A 40 -6.04 -12.59 -15.38
C ARG A 40 -6.12 -11.11 -15.07
N GLN A 41 -5.72 -10.25 -16.00
CA GLN A 41 -5.80 -8.81 -15.86
C GLN A 41 -7.26 -8.34 -15.77
N GLU A 42 -8.14 -8.88 -16.62
CA GLU A 42 -9.58 -8.60 -16.57
C GLU A 42 -10.21 -9.07 -15.25
N ASP A 43 -9.90 -10.29 -14.80
CA ASP A 43 -10.41 -10.82 -13.53
C ASP A 43 -9.96 -9.97 -12.35
N PHE A 44 -8.70 -9.53 -12.35
CA PHE A 44 -8.18 -8.61 -11.34
C PHE A 44 -8.90 -7.25 -11.40
N GLN A 45 -9.10 -6.70 -12.60
CA GLN A 45 -9.78 -5.42 -12.78
C GLN A 45 -11.25 -5.50 -12.32
N ALA A 46 -11.94 -6.59 -12.63
CA ALA A 46 -13.30 -6.84 -12.17
C ALA A 46 -13.36 -6.94 -10.63
N SER A 47 -12.38 -7.62 -10.02
CA SER A 47 -12.26 -7.72 -8.56
C SER A 47 -12.07 -6.36 -7.89
N VAL A 48 -11.14 -5.54 -8.41
CA VAL A 48 -10.90 -4.18 -7.91
C VAL A 48 -12.15 -3.32 -8.05
N THR A 49 -12.84 -3.39 -9.19
CA THR A 49 -14.07 -2.62 -9.44
C THR A 49 -15.17 -3.01 -8.44
N SER A 50 -15.35 -4.30 -8.19
CA SER A 50 -16.29 -4.80 -7.18
C SER A 50 -15.95 -4.31 -5.78
N GLN A 51 -14.66 -4.33 -5.42
CA GLN A 51 -14.18 -3.86 -4.12
C GLN A 51 -14.44 -2.36 -3.92
N VAL A 52 -14.22 -1.55 -4.95
CA VAL A 52 -14.51 -0.10 -4.92
C VAL A 52 -16.01 0.15 -4.75
N ASN A 53 -16.86 -0.55 -5.51
CA ASN A 53 -18.32 -0.42 -5.39
C ASN A 53 -18.81 -0.84 -4.00
N HIS A 54 -18.22 -1.88 -3.41
CA HIS A 54 -18.54 -2.30 -2.05
C HIS A 54 -18.21 -1.21 -1.02
N LEU A 55 -17.01 -0.65 -1.08
CA LEU A 55 -16.58 0.42 -0.17
C LEU A 55 -17.45 1.68 -0.33
N ALA A 56 -17.77 2.05 -1.58
CA ALA A 56 -18.67 3.17 -1.86
C ALA A 56 -20.06 2.96 -1.23
N GLY A 57 -20.61 1.74 -1.30
CA GLY A 57 -21.86 1.38 -0.64
C GLY A 57 -21.79 1.46 0.88
N GLN A 58 -20.68 1.01 1.48
CA GLN A 58 -20.45 1.12 2.93
C GLN A 58 -20.42 2.58 3.39
N LEU A 59 -19.69 3.46 2.67
CA LEU A 59 -19.63 4.89 2.98
C LEU A 59 -21.00 5.57 2.86
N HIS A 60 -21.77 5.24 1.82
CA HIS A 60 -23.11 5.81 1.64
C HIS A 60 -24.06 5.40 2.78
N GLN A 61 -23.95 4.16 3.26
CA GLN A 61 -24.75 3.67 4.38
C GLN A 61 -24.39 4.35 5.71
N VAL A 62 -23.11 4.65 5.95
CA VAL A 62 -22.66 5.41 7.13
C VAL A 62 -23.19 6.84 7.09
N LEU A 63 -23.13 7.51 5.93
CA LEU A 63 -23.62 8.88 5.75
C LEU A 63 -25.13 9.01 6.03
N LEU A 64 -25.95 8.06 5.55
CA LEU A 64 -27.39 8.08 5.80
C LEU A 64 -27.73 7.94 7.30
N ARG A 65 -26.97 7.12 8.05
CA ARG A 65 -27.16 6.93 9.50
C ARG A 65 -26.80 8.17 10.30
N LEU A 66 -25.79 8.92 9.88
CA LEU A 66 -25.39 10.19 10.48
C LEU A 66 -26.38 11.32 10.15
N GLY A 67 -27.09 11.24 9.02
CA GLY A 67 -28.02 12.26 8.56
C GLY A 67 -29.43 12.19 9.15
N THR A 68 -29.83 11.07 9.77
CA THR A 68 -31.17 10.90 10.36
C THR A 68 -31.10 10.69 11.87
N ALA A 69 -30.61 11.68 12.62
CA ALA A 69 -30.97 11.80 14.03
C ALA A 69 -32.35 12.47 14.11
N PRO A 70 -33.41 11.81 14.60
CA PRO A 70 -34.67 12.49 14.86
C PRO A 70 -34.46 13.54 15.96
N PRO A 71 -35.10 14.73 15.88
CA PRO A 71 -35.04 15.69 16.96
C PRO A 71 -35.77 15.10 18.17
N ALA A 72 -35.02 14.77 19.21
CA ALA A 72 -35.59 14.42 20.50
C ALA A 72 -36.30 15.66 21.07
N THR A 73 -37.64 15.61 21.09
CA THR A 73 -38.48 16.50 21.91
C THR A 73 -38.17 16.29 23.40
N PRO A 74 -37.91 17.33 24.19
CA PRO A 74 -37.78 17.19 25.64
C PRO A 74 -39.18 17.25 26.29
N PRO A 75 -39.40 16.46 27.35
CA PRO A 75 -39.96 17.08 28.54
C PRO A 75 -39.29 16.64 29.85
N ALA A 76 -39.26 17.63 30.76
CA ALA A 76 -39.25 17.54 32.22
C ALA A 76 -37.95 17.16 32.96
N GLU A 77 -37.41 18.21 33.60
CA GLU A 77 -36.69 18.31 34.86
C GLU A 77 -36.48 17.02 35.69
N ASN A 78 -35.20 16.71 35.95
CA ASN A 78 -34.77 16.15 37.23
C ASN A 78 -33.35 16.69 37.56
N PRO A 79 -33.16 17.46 38.65
CA PRO A 79 -31.85 17.94 39.06
C PRO A 79 -31.21 16.97 40.07
N ALA A 80 -30.16 16.25 39.64
CA ALA A 80 -29.01 15.80 40.45
C ALA A 80 -28.44 14.48 39.90
N ALA A 81 -27.38 14.59 39.11
CA ALA A 81 -26.21 13.72 39.14
C ALA A 81 -25.27 14.21 38.05
N ALA A 82 -24.26 14.99 38.43
CA ALA A 82 -23.14 15.25 37.55
C ALA A 82 -22.44 13.91 37.28
N PRO A 83 -22.27 13.47 36.03
CA PRO A 83 -21.31 12.43 35.74
C PRO A 83 -19.93 13.10 35.82
N THR A 84 -19.21 12.88 36.91
CA THR A 84 -17.75 12.91 36.92
C THR A 84 -17.25 11.76 36.05
N GLY A 85 -17.47 11.86 34.74
CA GLY A 85 -16.71 11.10 33.77
C GLY A 85 -15.26 11.60 33.81
N PRO A 86 -14.25 10.73 33.60
CA PRO A 86 -12.91 11.19 33.34
C PRO A 86 -13.00 12.14 32.14
N VAL A 87 -12.62 13.41 32.33
CA VAL A 87 -12.40 14.33 31.21
C VAL A 87 -11.31 13.66 30.39
N ALA A 88 -11.66 13.07 29.24
CA ALA A 88 -10.69 12.52 28.32
C ALA A 88 -9.67 13.63 28.05
N PRO A 89 -8.35 13.35 28.18
CA PRO A 89 -7.35 14.37 27.95
C PRO A 89 -7.58 14.93 26.55
N ILE A 90 -7.74 16.25 26.47
CA ILE A 90 -7.85 16.97 25.20
C ILE A 90 -6.49 16.79 24.52
N SER A 91 -6.35 15.76 23.69
CA SER A 91 -5.16 15.55 22.87
C SER A 91 -5.12 16.65 21.83
N LEU A 92 -4.21 17.62 22.01
CA LEU A 92 -3.93 18.64 21.02
C LEU A 92 -3.40 17.95 19.76
N ARG A 93 -4.25 17.86 18.74
CA ARG A 93 -3.89 17.29 17.44
C ARG A 93 -3.13 18.33 16.63
N LEU A 94 -1.80 18.21 16.62
CA LEU A 94 -0.96 18.90 15.65
C LEU A 94 -1.25 18.38 14.24
N ALA A 95 -0.97 19.21 13.23
CA ALA A 95 -0.84 18.71 11.88
C ALA A 95 0.30 17.67 11.84
N PRO A 96 0.13 16.54 11.12
CA PRO A 96 1.19 15.54 10.99
C PRO A 96 2.51 16.18 10.54
N PRO A 97 3.67 15.70 11.03
CA PRO A 97 4.97 16.16 10.56
C PRO A 97 5.07 16.06 9.04
N GLU A 98 5.84 16.96 8.45
CA GLU A 98 6.18 16.87 7.04
C GLU A 98 6.98 15.58 6.78
N LYS A 99 6.72 14.94 5.64
CA LYS A 99 7.39 13.68 5.30
C LYS A 99 8.86 13.92 4.98
N PHE A 100 9.75 13.14 5.57
CA PHE A 100 11.20 13.31 5.39
C PHE A 100 11.79 12.32 4.38
N SER A 101 12.39 12.82 3.31
CA SER A 101 12.94 11.99 2.21
C SER A 101 14.39 11.53 2.42
N GLY A 102 15.08 12.09 3.42
CA GLY A 102 16.53 11.92 3.62
C GLY A 102 17.38 13.11 3.14
N ASN A 103 16.77 14.26 2.83
CA ASN A 103 17.49 15.47 2.43
C ASN A 103 18.07 16.21 3.66
N SER A 104 19.33 16.60 3.64
CA SER A 104 19.98 17.21 4.82
C SER A 104 19.37 18.57 5.22
N GLY A 105 18.84 19.33 4.26
CA GLY A 105 18.23 20.65 4.49
C GLY A 105 17.00 20.61 5.40
N ASP A 106 16.25 19.52 5.37
CA ASP A 106 14.94 19.42 6.05
C ASP A 106 15.02 18.64 7.37
N CYS A 107 16.17 18.01 7.65
CA CYS A 107 16.37 17.13 8.79
C CYS A 107 16.06 17.82 10.14
N ARG A 108 16.56 19.03 10.32
CA ARG A 108 16.35 19.78 11.58
C ARG A 108 14.87 20.10 11.80
N THR A 109 14.20 20.57 10.75
CA THR A 109 12.77 20.92 10.80
C THR A 109 11.93 19.70 11.13
N PHE A 110 12.20 18.58 10.46
CA PHE A 110 11.54 17.30 10.72
C PHE A 110 11.69 16.85 12.19
N LEU A 111 12.92 16.86 12.73
CA LEU A 111 13.16 16.45 14.11
C LEU A 111 12.45 17.33 15.14
N VAL A 112 12.40 18.65 14.91
CA VAL A 112 11.66 19.58 15.77
C VAL A 112 10.16 19.29 15.75
N GLN A 113 9.59 18.97 14.58
CA GLN A 113 8.18 18.59 14.47
C GLN A 113 7.89 17.28 15.20
N CYS A 114 8.77 16.28 15.13
CA CYS A 114 8.65 15.04 15.89
C CYS A 114 8.71 15.28 17.41
N ASP A 115 9.69 16.05 17.88
CA ASP A 115 9.83 16.39 19.31
C ASP A 115 8.59 17.12 19.86
N LEU A 116 8.02 18.03 19.07
CA LEU A 116 6.78 18.72 19.43
C LEU A 116 5.59 17.76 19.57
N HIS A 117 5.46 16.77 18.68
CA HIS A 117 4.43 15.74 18.78
C HIS A 117 4.56 14.90 20.04
N PHE A 118 5.80 14.53 20.41
CA PHE A 118 6.07 13.76 21.61
C PHE A 118 5.73 14.54 22.88
N LYS A 119 6.09 15.83 22.93
CA LYS A 119 5.79 16.72 24.06
C LYS A 119 4.31 17.00 24.23
N LEU A 120 3.56 17.11 23.14
CA LEU A 120 2.12 17.39 23.20
C LEU A 120 1.26 16.14 23.46
N ASN A 121 1.79 14.94 23.21
CA ASN A 121 1.07 13.68 23.43
C ASN A 121 1.93 12.66 24.21
N PRO A 122 2.41 12.98 25.43
CA PRO A 122 3.35 12.12 26.15
C PRO A 122 2.79 10.72 26.43
N ALA A 123 1.48 10.60 26.70
CA ALA A 123 0.80 9.33 26.91
C ALA A 123 0.76 8.42 25.66
N ALA A 124 0.92 8.97 24.45
CA ALA A 124 1.00 8.20 23.22
C ALA A 124 2.44 7.75 22.88
N PHE A 125 3.44 8.34 23.54
CA PHE A 125 4.87 8.18 23.26
C PHE A 125 5.66 7.80 24.52
N GLU A 126 5.10 6.88 25.31
CA GLU A 126 5.68 6.44 26.59
C GLU A 126 6.97 5.62 26.40
N SER A 127 7.12 4.95 25.25
CA SER A 127 8.31 4.17 24.91
C SER A 127 9.09 4.81 23.76
N ASP A 128 10.40 4.60 23.77
CA ASP A 128 11.25 5.01 22.65
C ASP A 128 10.89 4.24 21.37
N GLN A 129 10.38 3.01 21.49
CA GLN A 129 9.85 2.25 20.35
C GLN A 129 8.67 2.98 19.69
N ALA A 130 7.75 3.57 20.46
CA ALA A 130 6.63 4.34 19.92
C ALA A 130 7.10 5.61 19.19
N LYS A 131 8.11 6.30 19.74
CA LYS A 131 8.74 7.47 19.10
C LYS A 131 9.44 7.10 17.79
N VAL A 132 10.20 6.00 17.79
CA VAL A 132 10.89 5.48 16.60
C VAL A 132 9.87 5.07 15.53
N ALA A 133 8.83 4.32 15.89
CA ALA A 133 7.78 3.92 14.95
C ALA A 133 7.09 5.15 14.31
N PHE A 134 6.85 6.19 15.10
CA PHE A 134 6.30 7.44 14.60
C PHE A 134 7.24 8.14 13.61
N ILE A 135 8.53 8.27 13.94
CA ILE A 135 9.53 8.83 13.03
C ILE A 135 9.57 8.04 11.72
N VAL A 136 9.67 6.71 11.80
CA VAL A 136 9.76 5.81 10.64
C VAL A 136 8.52 5.93 9.73
N SER A 137 7.32 6.02 10.31
CA SER A 137 6.07 6.18 9.53
C SER A 137 5.97 7.50 8.76
N HIS A 138 6.79 8.50 9.10
CA HIS A 138 6.86 9.78 8.41
C HIS A 138 8.07 9.90 7.46
N LEU A 139 8.81 8.81 7.25
CA LEU A 139 9.88 8.77 6.26
C LEU A 139 9.34 8.51 4.85
N THR A 140 10.06 9.00 3.85
CA THR A 140 9.81 8.76 2.42
C THR A 140 11.12 8.55 1.67
N GLY A 141 11.04 8.14 0.40
CA GLY A 141 12.20 8.05 -0.48
C GLY A 141 13.34 7.21 0.10
N ARG A 142 14.55 7.78 0.12
CA ARG A 142 15.76 7.07 0.58
C ARG A 142 15.76 6.83 2.08
N ALA A 143 15.22 7.76 2.88
CA ALA A 143 15.13 7.58 4.32
C ALA A 143 14.20 6.42 4.69
N ALA A 144 13.05 6.29 4.00
CA ALA A 144 12.14 5.17 4.20
C ALA A 144 12.81 3.83 3.84
N ALA A 145 13.48 3.76 2.67
CA ALA A 145 14.14 2.55 2.22
C ALA A 145 15.21 2.05 3.23
N TRP A 146 16.01 2.98 3.77
CA TRP A 146 16.99 2.66 4.81
C TRP A 146 16.32 2.16 6.09
N ALA A 147 15.30 2.88 6.58
CA ALA A 147 14.63 2.54 7.84
C ALA A 147 13.93 1.17 7.78
N THR A 148 13.26 0.84 6.67
CA THR A 148 12.62 -0.47 6.51
C THR A 148 13.63 -1.61 6.44
N ALA A 149 14.79 -1.39 5.80
CA ALA A 149 15.85 -2.39 5.77
C ALA A 149 16.41 -2.65 7.18
N GLU A 150 16.62 -1.60 7.97
CA GLU A 150 17.11 -1.75 9.35
C GLU A 150 16.08 -2.40 10.26
N TRP A 151 14.80 -2.03 10.12
CA TRP A 151 13.71 -2.62 10.89
C TRP A 151 13.57 -4.12 10.67
N SER A 152 13.75 -4.59 9.42
CA SER A 152 13.75 -6.02 9.09
C SER A 152 14.97 -6.77 9.66
N ARG A 153 16.10 -6.09 9.87
CA ARG A 153 17.30 -6.69 10.48
C ARG A 153 17.14 -6.90 11.98
N ASP A 154 16.55 -5.92 12.67
CA ASP A 154 16.31 -5.97 14.11
C ASP A 154 15.25 -7.04 14.48
N SER A 155 14.29 -7.29 13.58
CA SER A 155 13.25 -8.33 13.74
C SER A 155 13.74 -9.77 13.51
N ASN A 156 15.02 -9.97 13.13
CA ASN A 156 15.62 -11.28 12.80
C ASN A 156 16.70 -11.71 13.82
N ILE A 157 16.60 -11.19 15.04
CA ILE A 157 17.42 -11.56 16.21
C ILE A 157 16.47 -12.04 17.30
#